data_AF-A0A3B9L8Y4-F1
#
_entry.id   AF-A0A3B9L8Y4-F1
#
_cell.length_a   1.000
_cell.length_b   1.000
_cell.length_c   1.000
_cell.angle_alpha   90.00
_cell.angle_beta   90.00
_cell.angle_gamma   90.00
#
_symmetry.space_group_name_H-M   'P 1'
#
loop_
_entity.id
_entity.type
_entity.pdbx_description
1 polymer ?
#
loop_
_entity_poly.entity_id
_entity_poly.type
_entity_poly.pdbx_seq_one_letter_code
_entity_poly.pdbx_strand_id
1 'polypeptide(L)' 'SIVVTHDVEETFSFADYVYFVANGVVAAEGTPDDLRKSELPFVHQFVHGEKDGPVPFHYAASDYQRSLLEAIE' A
#
# COMPACT_ATOMS: atom_id res chain seq x y z
N SER A 1 -3.37 -24.12 0.20
CA SER A 1 -4.38 -23.34 -0.55
C SER A 1 -3.75 -22.05 -1.02
N ILE A 2 -4.29 -21.40 -2.05
CA ILE A 2 -3.85 -20.08 -2.50
C ILE A 2 -5.06 -19.15 -2.44
N VAL A 3 -4.89 -18.00 -1.81
CA VAL A 3 -5.91 -16.95 -1.68
C VAL A 3 -5.32 -15.68 -2.25
N VAL A 4 -6.13 -14.95 -3.05
CA VAL A 4 -5.74 -13.65 -3.61
C VAL A 4 -6.74 -12.63 -3.10
N THR A 5 -6.26 -11.66 -2.34
CA THR A 5 -7.06 -10.58 -1.75
C THR A 5 -6.20 -9.33 -1.60
N HIS A 6 -6.85 -8.20 -1.36
CA HIS A 6 -6.22 -6.92 -1.04
C HIS A 6 -6.34 -6.56 0.45
N ASP A 7 -7.09 -7.34 1.23
CA ASP A 7 -7.22 -7.15 2.68
C ASP A 7 -6.03 -7.79 3.40
N VAL A 8 -5.08 -6.95 3.82
CA VAL A 8 -3.84 -7.39 4.47
C VAL A 8 -4.08 -7.88 5.89
N GLU A 9 -4.93 -7.18 6.66
CA GLU A 9 -5.16 -7.48 8.06
C GLU A 9 -5.89 -8.81 8.23
N GLU A 10 -6.93 -9.04 7.42
CA GLU A 10 -7.62 -10.33 7.38
C GLU A 10 -6.68 -11.45 6.94
N THR A 11 -5.88 -11.23 5.89
CA THR A 11 -4.91 -12.24 5.39
C THR A 11 -3.92 -12.65 6.47
N PHE A 12 -3.39 -11.69 7.24
CA PHE A 12 -2.42 -11.97 8.29
C PHE A 12 -3.00 -12.77 9.46
N SER A 13 -4.33 -12.88 9.57
CA SER A 13 -4.98 -13.66 10.64
C SER A 13 -4.99 -15.17 10.39
N PHE A 14 -4.86 -15.61 9.13
CA PHE A 14 -4.98 -17.02 8.76
C PHE A 14 -3.89 -17.54 7.82
N ALA A 15 -3.16 -16.67 7.11
CA ALA A 15 -2.16 -17.10 6.14
C ALA A 15 -0.86 -17.54 6.83
N ASP A 16 -0.32 -18.68 6.43
CA ASP A 16 1.00 -19.13 6.88
C ASP A 16 2.14 -18.31 6.24
N TYR A 17 1.91 -17.82 5.02
CA TYR A 17 2.91 -17.10 4.22
C TYR A 17 2.23 -16.18 3.22
N VAL A 18 2.83 -15.01 2.98
CA VAL A 18 2.23 -13.95 2.16
C VAL A 18 3.24 -13.45 1.11
N TYR A 19 2.71 -13.13 -0.07
CA TYR A 19 3.43 -12.48 -1.16
C TYR A 19 2.72 -11.18 -1.53
N PHE A 20 3.44 -10.07 -1.52
CA PHE A 20 2.97 -8.80 -2.08
C PHE A 20 3.42 -8.68 -3.53
N VAL A 21 2.46 -8.42 -4.43
CA VAL A 21 2.74 -8.25 -5.87
C VAL A 21 2.43 -6.83 -6.28
N ALA A 22 3.41 -6.14 -6.85
CA ALA A 22 3.27 -4.78 -7.37
C ALA A 22 4.08 -4.65 -8.67
N ASN A 23 3.58 -3.89 -9.65
CA ASN A 23 4.24 -3.68 -10.95
C ASN A 23 4.67 -4.98 -11.65
N GLY A 24 3.89 -6.06 -11.48
CA GLY A 24 4.18 -7.37 -12.08
C GLY A 24 5.33 -8.14 -11.45
N VAL A 25 5.86 -7.70 -10.30
CA VAL A 25 6.93 -8.38 -9.56
C VAL A 25 6.52 -8.65 -8.12
N VAL A 26 7.17 -9.64 -7.48
CA VAL A 26 7.05 -9.85 -6.03
C VAL A 26 7.82 -8.71 -5.35
N ALA A 27 7.09 -7.82 -4.69
CA ALA A 27 7.64 -6.65 -4.02
C ALA A 27 8.14 -6.98 -2.61
N ALA A 28 7.51 -7.95 -1.96
CA ALA A 28 7.91 -8.49 -0.66
C ALA A 28 7.25 -9.87 -0.43
N GLU A 29 7.86 -10.68 0.41
CA GLU A 29 7.36 -12.01 0.78
C GLU A 29 7.81 -12.36 2.21
N GLY A 30 7.04 -13.21 2.91
CA GLY A 30 7.40 -13.65 4.25
C GLY A 30 6.23 -14.20 5.06
N THR A 31 6.52 -14.54 6.32
CA THR A 31 5.45 -14.83 7.28
C THR A 31 4.74 -13.53 7.70
N PRO A 32 3.48 -13.59 8.17
CA PRO A 32 2.80 -12.40 8.69
C PRO A 32 3.60 -11.66 9.77
N ASP A 33 4.28 -12.39 10.67
CA ASP A 33 5.07 -11.81 11.74
C ASP A 33 6.31 -11.07 11.22
N ASP A 34 6.96 -11.59 10.19
CA ASP A 34 8.11 -10.95 9.56
C ASP A 34 7.69 -9.69 8.80
N LEU A 35 6.57 -9.76 8.07
CA LEU A 35 6.04 -8.64 7.29
C LEU A 35 5.53 -7.51 8.19
N ARG A 36 4.94 -7.83 9.35
CA ARG A 36 4.56 -6.83 10.38
C ARG A 36 5.75 -6.08 10.97
N LYS A 37 6.95 -6.69 10.98
CA LYS A 37 8.19 -6.10 11.50
C LYS A 37 9.06 -5.53 10.38
N SER A 38 8.59 -5.57 9.13
CA SER A 38 9.38 -5.14 7.99
C SER A 38 9.58 -3.64 7.99
N GLU A 39 10.83 -3.21 7.83
CA GLU A 39 11.18 -1.80 7.63
C GLU A 39 11.13 -1.40 6.14
N LEU A 40 10.74 -2.31 5.24
CA LEU A 40 10.59 -1.99 3.82
C LEU A 40 9.46 -0.95 3.67
N PRO A 41 9.73 0.25 3.11
CA PRO A 41 8.76 1.34 3.09
C PRO A 41 7.42 0.98 2.45
N PHE A 42 7.43 0.13 1.42
CA PHE A 42 6.19 -0.34 0.77
C PHE A 42 5.38 -1.24 1.70
N VAL A 43 6.03 -2.22 2.33
CA VAL A 43 5.34 -3.16 3.24
C VAL A 43 4.80 -2.42 4.44
N HIS A 44 5.60 -1.52 5.02
CA HIS A 44 5.18 -0.69 6.14
C HIS A 44 3.96 0.17 5.78
N GLN A 45 4.01 0.89 4.65
CA GLN A 45 2.89 1.71 4.19
C GLN A 45 1.62 0.89 4.03
N PHE A 46 1.69 -0.30 3.42
CA PHE A 46 0.53 -1.16 3.20
C PHE A 46 0.00 -1.81 4.48
N VAL A 47 0.87 -2.35 5.32
CA VAL A 47 0.50 -3.05 6.56
C VAL A 47 -0.09 -2.07 7.58
N HIS A 48 0.41 -0.83 7.62
CA HIS A 48 -0.06 0.20 8.57
C HIS A 48 -1.08 1.16 7.97
N GLY A 49 -1.44 1.02 6.69
CA GLY A 49 -2.41 1.89 6.02
C GLY A 49 -1.97 3.36 5.97
N GLU A 50 -0.67 3.62 5.86
CA GLU A 50 -0.13 4.98 5.89
C GLU A 50 -0.50 5.73 4.60
N LYS A 51 -0.96 6.98 4.76
CA LYS A 51 -1.32 7.85 3.65
C LYS A 51 -0.11 8.25 2.80
N ASP A 52 1.06 8.35 3.43
CA ASP A 52 2.31 8.75 2.80
C ASP A 52 3.21 7.53 2.67
N GLY A 53 4.04 7.50 1.63
CA GLY A 53 5.00 6.41 1.41
C GLY A 53 5.40 6.30 -0.05
N PRO A 54 6.09 5.22 -0.43
CA PRO A 54 6.56 5.00 -1.81
C PRO A 54 5.43 4.84 -2.83
N VAL A 55 4.20 4.56 -2.39
CA VAL A 55 3.02 4.52 -3.26
C VAL A 55 2.14 5.75 -2.99
N PRO A 56 2.39 6.88 -3.67
CA PRO A 56 1.56 8.07 -3.54
C PRO A 56 0.22 7.87 -4.26
N PHE A 57 -0.72 8.79 -4.01
CA PHE A 57 -1.95 8.84 -4.81
C PHE A 57 -1.61 9.06 -6.29
N HIS A 58 -2.28 8.28 -7.16
CA HIS A 58 -2.05 8.33 -8.60
C HIS A 58 -2.32 9.70 -9.24
N TYR A 59 -3.20 10.49 -8.64
CA TYR A 59 -3.53 11.83 -9.09
C TYR A 59 -2.87 12.86 -8.18
N ALA A 60 -1.77 13.43 -8.65
CA ALA A 60 -1.23 14.63 -8.02
C ALA A 60 -2.26 15.75 -8.13
N ALA A 61 -2.57 16.38 -7.00
CA ALA A 61 -3.40 17.57 -7.01
C ALA A 61 -2.62 18.72 -7.66
N SER A 62 -3.31 19.53 -8.47
CA SER A 62 -2.82 20.84 -8.86
C SER A 62 -2.63 21.73 -7.64
N ASP A 63 -1.85 22.81 -7.81
CA ASP A 63 -1.75 23.83 -6.78
C ASP A 63 -3.15 24.29 -6.34
N TYR A 64 -3.38 24.27 -5.03
CA TYR A 64 -4.71 24.47 -4.47
C TYR A 64 -5.25 25.87 -4.76
N GLN A 65 -4.37 26.88 -4.69
CA GLN A 65 -4.75 28.27 -4.96
C GLN A 65 -5.13 28.45 -6.43
N ARG A 66 -4.37 27.90 -7.37
CA ARG A 66 -4.73 27.91 -8.80
C ARG A 66 -6.09 27.23 -9.03
N SER A 67 -6.30 26.07 -8.42
CA SER A 67 -7.53 25.28 -8.57
C SER A 67 -8.77 26.04 -8.06
N LEU A 68 -8.63 26.82 -7.00
CA LEU A 68 -9.71 27.68 -6.48
C LEU A 68 -10.05 28.82 -7.43
N LEU A 69 -9.05 29.45 -8.06
CA LEU A 69 -9.25 30.60 -8.94
C LEU A 69 -9.88 30.19 -10.29
N GLU A 70 -9.50 29.03 -10.82
CA GLU A 70 -10.10 28.46 -12.05
C GLU A 70 -11.58 28.07 -11.86
N ALA A 71 -12.01 27.76 -10.64
CA ALA A 71 -13.40 27.38 -10.35
C ALA A 71 -14.39 28.56 -10.25
N ILE A 72 -13.88 29.80 -10.33
CA ILE A 72 -14.69 31.04 -10.18
C ILE A 72 -14.90 31.73 -11.55
N GLU A 73 -14.22 31.28 -12.61
CA GLU A 73 -14.50 31.64 -14.02
C GLU A 73 -15.55 30.71 -14.65
#